data_AF-A0A5R8KIB4-F1
#
_entry.id   AF-A0A5R8KIB4-F1
#
_cell.length_a   1.000
_cell.length_b   1.000
_cell.length_c   1.000
_cell.angle_alpha   90.00
_cell.angle_beta   90.00
_cell.angle_gamma   90.00
#
_symmetry.space_group_name_H-M   'P 1'
#
loop_
_entity.id
_entity.type
_entity.pdbx_description
1 polymer ?
#
loop_
_entity_poly.entity_id
_entity_poly.type
_entity_poly.pdbx_seq_one_letter_code
_entity_poly.pdbx_strand_id
1 'polypeptide(L)'
;MFKKVWQWILSKWYRFFPKKPEGFVIERCIDEPQSLKTDILYLIGEAADEWAAAFICPCGCGELIMLNLLRQSGRPIWTVSAGKDGIATLHPSVWRNVGCKSHFIMRDGVIIWCGTGHPPLHDVTS
;
A
#
# COMPACT_ATOMS: atom_id res chain seq x y z
N MET A 1 -8.94 -44.27 -13.68
CA MET A 1 -8.52 -44.36 -12.27
C MET A 1 -7.20 -43.58 -12.05
N PHE A 2 -7.17 -42.27 -12.30
CA PHE A 2 -5.93 -41.45 -12.24
C PHE A 2 -6.16 -40.01 -11.72
N LYS A 3 -7.33 -39.71 -11.15
CA LYS A 3 -7.68 -38.34 -10.72
C LYS A 3 -7.29 -37.99 -9.27
N LYS A 4 -6.96 -38.97 -8.42
CA LYS A 4 -6.67 -38.75 -7.00
C LYS A 4 -5.20 -38.45 -6.69
N VAL A 5 -4.27 -38.93 -7.50
CA VAL A 5 -2.82 -38.72 -7.27
C VAL A 5 -2.40 -37.28 -7.59
N TRP A 6 -3.04 -36.67 -8.58
CA TRP A 6 -2.72 -35.31 -9.04
C TRP A 6 -3.13 -34.22 -8.01
N GLN A 7 -4.26 -34.41 -7.32
CA GLN A 7 -4.70 -33.52 -6.25
C GLN A 7 -3.76 -33.52 -5.04
N TRP A 8 -3.07 -34.63 -4.76
CA TRP A 8 -2.17 -34.77 -3.62
C TRP A 8 -0.78 -34.13 -3.84
N ILE A 9 -0.31 -34.11 -5.10
CA ILE A 9 0.95 -33.48 -5.49
C ILE A 9 0.81 -31.95 -5.51
N LEU A 10 -0.31 -31.42 -6.02
CA LEU A 10 -0.61 -29.99 -6.03
C LEU A 10 -0.81 -29.41 -4.63
N SER A 11 -1.44 -30.16 -3.71
CA SER A 11 -1.67 -29.69 -2.33
C SER A 11 -0.38 -29.56 -1.51
N LYS A 12 0.65 -30.36 -1.81
CA LYS A 12 1.97 -30.22 -1.15
C LYS A 12 2.78 -29.06 -1.72
N TRP A 13 2.64 -28.77 -3.02
CA TRP A 13 3.30 -27.63 -3.65
C TRP A 13 2.74 -26.28 -3.19
N TYR A 14 1.41 -26.17 -3.00
CA TYR A 14 0.78 -24.95 -2.46
C TYR A 14 1.35 -24.52 -1.10
N ARG A 15 1.80 -25.47 -0.27
CA ARG A 15 2.40 -25.20 1.05
C ARG A 15 3.81 -24.60 0.98
N PHE A 16 4.47 -24.71 -0.18
CA PHE A 16 5.78 -24.11 -0.45
C PHE A 16 5.68 -22.77 -1.21
N PHE A 17 4.49 -22.35 -1.62
CA PHE A 17 4.32 -20.99 -2.10
C PHE A 17 4.42 -20.04 -0.90
N PRO A 18 5.36 -19.08 -0.93
CA PRO A 18 5.43 -18.08 0.12
C PRO A 18 4.07 -17.39 0.19
N LYS A 19 3.46 -17.39 1.37
CA LYS A 19 2.24 -16.61 1.60
C LYS A 19 2.58 -15.15 1.28
N LYS A 20 1.79 -14.53 0.41
CA LYS A 20 1.91 -13.09 0.13
C LYS A 20 1.87 -12.35 1.47
N PRO A 21 2.78 -11.40 1.74
CA PRO A 21 2.71 -10.60 2.96
C PRO A 21 1.33 -9.95 3.06
N GLU A 22 0.74 -10.02 4.26
CA GLU A 22 -0.55 -9.40 4.53
C GLU A 22 -0.33 -7.90 4.76
N GLY A 23 -0.60 -7.07 3.74
CA GLY A 23 -0.56 -5.61 3.86
C GLY A 23 0.24 -4.91 2.75
N PHE A 24 0.44 -3.60 2.92
CA PHE A 24 1.22 -2.77 2.01
C PHE A 24 2.70 -3.14 2.03
N VAL A 25 3.27 -3.37 0.84
CA VAL A 25 4.71 -3.62 0.64
C VAL A 25 5.32 -2.48 -0.16
N ILE A 26 6.58 -2.18 0.12
CA ILE A 26 7.34 -1.15 -0.59
C ILE A 26 7.85 -1.68 -1.92
N GLU A 27 7.60 -0.93 -3.00
CA GLU A 27 8.27 -1.08 -4.30
C GLU A 27 8.99 0.23 -4.63
N ARG A 28 10.21 0.16 -5.15
CA ARG A 28 10.99 1.35 -5.53
C ARG A 28 11.00 1.53 -7.04
N CYS A 29 10.74 2.74 -7.49
CA CYS A 29 10.77 3.12 -8.89
C CYS A 29 11.41 4.50 -9.06
N ILE A 30 12.10 4.71 -10.18
CA ILE A 30 12.74 6.01 -10.47
C ILE A 30 11.67 7.04 -10.83
N ASP A 31 10.69 6.62 -11.63
CA ASP A 31 9.58 7.44 -12.11
C ASP A 31 8.23 6.91 -11.59
N GLU A 32 7.16 7.68 -11.80
CA GLU A 32 5.79 7.26 -11.48
C GLU A 32 5.42 5.98 -12.25
N PRO A 33 4.91 4.93 -11.55
CA PRO A 33 4.61 3.66 -12.19
C PRO A 33 3.39 3.76 -13.12
N GLN A 34 3.46 3.16 -14.30
CA GLN A 34 2.35 3.15 -15.27
C GLN A 34 1.10 2.38 -14.79
N SER A 35 1.27 1.46 -13.84
CA SER A 35 0.18 0.67 -13.28
C SER A 35 0.40 0.47 -11.78
N LEU A 36 -0.50 1.06 -10.99
CA LEU A 36 -0.47 1.00 -9.53
C LEU A 36 -1.29 -0.19 -9.03
N LYS A 37 -0.72 -0.95 -8.10
CA LYS A 37 -1.42 -2.02 -7.38
C LYS A 37 -1.95 -1.51 -6.03
N THR A 38 -3.05 -2.09 -5.57
CA THR A 38 -3.79 -1.64 -4.37
C THR A 38 -3.09 -1.91 -3.05
N ASP A 39 -2.06 -2.74 -3.04
CA ASP A 39 -1.32 -3.21 -1.87
C ASP A 39 0.17 -2.89 -1.94
N ILE A 40 0.54 -1.91 -2.77
CA ILE A 40 1.92 -1.46 -2.92
C ILE A 40 2.03 0.02 -2.59
N LEU A 41 3.04 0.33 -1.76
CA LEU A 41 3.52 1.68 -1.53
C LEU A 41 4.74 1.90 -2.41
N TYR A 42 4.60 2.70 -3.46
CA TYR A 42 5.68 3.03 -4.37
C TYR A 42 6.51 4.15 -3.78
N LEU A 43 7.82 3.95 -3.63
CA LEU A 43 8.78 4.99 -3.33
C LEU A 43 9.40 5.45 -4.64
N ILE A 44 9.11 6.69 -5.00
CA ILE A 44 9.54 7.32 -6.24
C ILE A 44 10.80 8.11 -5.96
N GLY A 45 11.88 7.71 -6.61
CA GLY A 45 13.12 8.42 -6.66
C GLY A 45 14.33 7.51 -6.84
N GLU A 46 15.50 8.08 -6.60
CA GLU A 46 16.74 7.33 -6.63
C GLU A 46 16.96 6.63 -5.29
N ALA A 47 17.74 5.54 -5.27
CA ALA A 47 17.84 4.65 -4.11
C ALA A 47 18.20 5.35 -2.77
N ALA A 48 18.91 6.47 -2.82
CA ALA A 48 19.28 7.25 -1.64
C ALA A 48 18.48 8.56 -1.48
N ASP A 49 17.65 8.93 -2.46
CA ASP A 49 16.94 10.21 -2.52
C ASP A 49 15.52 10.00 -3.09
N GLU A 50 14.66 9.42 -2.27
CA GLU A 50 13.24 9.21 -2.55
C GLU A 50 12.49 10.52 -2.27
N TRP A 51 11.82 11.09 -3.27
CA TRP A 51 11.14 12.39 -3.13
C TRP A 51 9.63 12.26 -2.91
N ALA A 52 9.02 11.15 -3.32
CA ALA A 52 7.59 10.92 -3.16
C ALA A 52 7.25 9.47 -2.81
N ALA A 53 6.14 9.29 -2.10
CA ALA A 53 5.48 7.99 -1.95
C ALA A 53 4.12 8.02 -2.65
N ALA A 54 3.79 6.98 -3.40
CA ALA A 54 2.54 6.87 -4.15
C ALA A 54 1.84 5.53 -3.87
N PHE A 55 0.52 5.56 -3.69
CA PHE A 55 -0.29 4.34 -3.53
C PHE A 55 -1.78 4.62 -3.79
N ILE A 56 -2.53 3.56 -4.11
CA ILE A 56 -3.98 3.68 -4.29
C ILE A 56 -4.65 3.83 -2.92
N CYS A 57 -5.62 4.75 -2.86
CA CYS A 57 -6.36 5.04 -1.64
C CYS A 57 -7.02 3.76 -1.08
N PRO A 58 -6.71 3.37 0.17
CA PRO A 58 -7.18 2.12 0.76
C PRO A 58 -8.67 2.13 1.09
N CYS A 59 -9.38 3.25 0.91
CA CYS A 59 -10.83 3.28 1.08
C CYS A 59 -11.59 2.60 -0.07
N GLY A 60 -10.92 2.30 -1.18
CA GLY A 60 -11.53 1.66 -2.36
C GLY A 60 -12.02 2.62 -3.43
N CYS A 61 -11.85 3.94 -3.28
CA CYS A 61 -12.25 4.91 -4.31
C CYS A 61 -11.36 4.92 -5.57
N GLY A 62 -10.26 4.17 -5.58
CA GLY A 62 -9.35 4.05 -6.73
C GLY A 62 -8.41 5.24 -6.96
N GLU A 63 -8.57 6.32 -6.21
CA GLU A 63 -7.74 7.53 -6.33
C GLU A 63 -6.29 7.29 -5.90
N LEU A 64 -5.35 7.90 -6.61
CA LEU A 64 -3.94 7.93 -6.24
C LEU A 64 -3.69 8.91 -5.10
N ILE A 65 -2.93 8.46 -4.10
CA ILE A 65 -2.38 9.30 -3.03
C ILE A 65 -0.89 9.48 -3.31
N MET A 66 -0.47 10.72 -3.54
CA MET A 66 0.94 11.11 -3.58
C MET A 66 1.31 11.87 -2.30
N LEU A 67 2.40 11.45 -1.67
CA LEU A 67 2.93 12.03 -0.44
C LEU A 67 4.34 12.54 -0.68
N ASN A 68 4.63 13.69 -0.09
CA ASN A 68 5.93 14.32 -0.16
C ASN A 68 6.89 13.73 0.88
N LEU A 69 8.10 13.33 0.46
CA LEU A 69 9.15 12.78 1.33
C LEU A 69 10.35 13.73 1.52
N LEU A 70 10.42 14.82 0.75
CA LEU A 70 11.55 15.74 0.78
C LEU A 70 11.61 16.53 2.08
N ARG A 71 12.60 16.24 2.94
CA ARG A 71 12.78 16.89 4.26
C ARG A 71 12.95 18.41 4.19
N GLN A 72 13.45 18.93 3.08
CA GLN A 72 13.74 20.35 2.88
C GLN A 72 12.57 21.13 2.25
N SER A 73 11.45 20.47 1.96
CA SER A 73 10.29 21.07 1.32
C SER A 73 9.22 21.53 2.32
N GLY A 74 8.10 22.08 1.82
CA GLY A 74 6.97 22.48 2.65
C GLY A 74 6.27 21.29 3.34
N ARG A 75 5.64 21.56 4.49
CA ARG A 75 4.83 20.56 5.19
C ARG A 75 3.47 20.34 4.49
N PRO A 76 2.87 19.15 4.62
CA PRO A 76 3.34 17.97 5.35
C PRO A 76 4.45 17.17 4.64
N ILE A 77 5.28 16.48 5.44
CA ILE A 77 6.37 15.61 4.99
C ILE A 77 6.16 14.25 5.64
N TRP A 78 6.26 13.19 4.86
CA TRP A 78 6.17 11.82 5.33
C TRP A 78 7.54 11.15 5.39
N THR A 79 7.60 10.17 6.28
CA THR A 79 8.71 9.23 6.43
C THR A 79 8.15 7.85 6.21
N VAL A 80 8.90 7.04 5.45
CA VAL A 80 8.59 5.65 5.17
C VAL A 80 9.67 4.79 5.78
N SER A 81 9.26 3.69 6.41
CA SER A 81 10.18 2.67 6.91
C SER A 81 9.76 1.31 6.40
N ALA A 82 10.76 0.51 6.03
CA ALA A 82 10.58 -0.87 5.61
C ALA A 82 10.80 -1.79 6.81
N GLY A 83 9.77 -2.52 7.19
CA GLY A 83 9.86 -3.63 8.14
C GLY A 83 10.44 -4.89 7.49
N LYS A 84 10.23 -6.03 8.15
CA LYS A 84 10.59 -7.33 7.57
C LYS A 84 9.87 -7.55 6.24
N ASP A 85 10.55 -8.15 5.27
CA ASP A 85 10.00 -8.50 3.96
C ASP A 85 9.47 -7.28 3.15
N GLY A 86 9.95 -6.06 3.46
CA GLY A 86 9.57 -4.84 2.74
C GLY A 86 8.22 -4.24 3.16
N ILE A 87 7.65 -4.69 4.29
CA ILE A 87 6.37 -4.21 4.81
C ILE A 87 6.43 -2.71 5.12
N ALA A 88 5.46 -1.95 4.63
CA ALA A 88 5.46 -0.49 4.72
C ALA A 88 4.94 0.03 6.06
N THR A 89 5.65 0.99 6.64
CA THR A 89 5.13 1.87 7.71
C THR A 89 5.31 3.32 7.29
N LEU A 90 4.26 4.12 7.45
CA LEU A 90 4.19 5.53 7.06
C LEU A 90 3.93 6.42 8.28
N HIS A 91 4.66 7.52 8.38
CA HIS A 91 4.44 8.54 9.41
C HIS A 91 4.62 9.95 8.85
N PRO A 92 3.74 10.93 9.16
CA PRO A 92 2.55 10.85 10.03
C PRO A 92 1.34 10.21 9.34
N SER A 93 0.15 10.34 9.95
CA SER A 93 -1.13 9.92 9.34
C SER A 93 -1.35 10.61 7.99
N VAL A 94 -2.10 9.95 7.10
CA VAL A 94 -2.58 10.52 5.84
C VAL A 94 -3.99 11.02 6.03
N TRP A 95 -4.22 12.31 5.78
CA TRP A 95 -5.55 12.90 5.75
C TRP A 95 -5.78 13.57 4.41
N ARG A 96 -6.71 13.02 3.63
CA ARG A 96 -7.18 13.67 2.41
C ARG A 96 -8.22 14.73 2.79
N ASN A 97 -7.98 15.99 2.43
CA ASN A 97 -8.94 17.07 2.64
C ASN A 97 -9.94 17.22 1.48
N VAL A 98 -9.71 16.50 0.38
CA VAL A 98 -10.53 16.49 -0.83
C VAL A 98 -10.90 15.04 -1.21
N GLY A 99 -11.88 14.87 -2.10
CA GLY A 99 -12.34 13.55 -2.53
C GLY A 99 -12.99 12.74 -1.41
N CYS A 100 -12.59 11.48 -1.24
CA CYS A 100 -13.18 10.55 -0.26
C CYS A 100 -12.92 10.89 1.22
N LYS A 101 -12.13 11.94 1.49
CA LYS A 101 -11.79 12.41 2.85
C LYS A 101 -11.26 11.33 3.80
N SER A 102 -10.55 10.34 3.25
CA SER A 102 -9.96 9.24 4.03
C SER A 102 -8.93 9.77 5.04
N HIS A 103 -8.98 9.28 6.28
CA HIS A 103 -8.00 9.58 7.32
C HIS A 103 -7.53 8.29 7.99
N PHE A 104 -6.24 7.98 7.86
CA PHE A 104 -5.67 6.75 8.36
C PHE A 104 -4.18 6.86 8.68
N ILE A 105 -3.68 5.89 9.41
CA ILE A 105 -2.26 5.60 9.62
C ILE A 105 -1.95 4.28 8.90
N MET A 106 -0.80 4.17 8.24
CA MET A 106 -0.28 2.90 7.72
C MET A 106 0.86 2.44 8.62
N ARG A 107 0.68 1.30 9.29
CA ARG A 107 1.67 0.74 10.22
C ARG A 107 1.77 -0.75 10.02
N ASP A 108 2.99 -1.23 9.82
CA ASP A 108 3.30 -2.65 9.59
C ASP A 108 2.44 -3.25 8.47
N GLY A 109 2.28 -2.50 7.37
CA GLY A 109 1.49 -2.88 6.20
C GLY A 109 -0.02 -2.75 6.38
N VAL A 110 -0.50 -2.44 7.59
CA VAL A 110 -1.92 -2.40 7.94
C VAL A 110 -2.43 -0.96 7.99
N ILE A 111 -3.64 -0.75 7.49
CA ILE A 111 -4.34 0.54 7.57
C ILE A 111 -5.15 0.61 8.86
N ILE A 112 -4.84 1.61 9.69
CA ILE A 112 -5.53 1.93 10.93
C ILE A 112 -6.29 3.24 10.71
N TRP A 113 -7.62 3.13 10.65
CA TRP A 113 -8.50 4.25 10.38
C TRP A 113 -8.62 5.20 11.58
N CYS A 114 -8.59 6.50 11.30
CA CYS A 114 -8.71 7.55 12.31
C CYS A 114 -10.16 8.07 12.35
N GLY A 115 -10.83 7.94 13.50
CA GLY A 115 -12.18 8.49 13.70
C GLY A 115 -13.19 7.97 12.67
N THR A 116 -13.86 8.88 11.95
CA THR A 116 -14.83 8.58 10.89
C THR A 116 -14.23 8.48 9.49
N GLY A 117 -12.90 8.60 9.33
CA GLY A 117 -12.23 8.33 8.05
C GLY A 117 -12.32 6.84 7.76
N HIS A 118 -13.11 6.41 6.78
CA HIS A 118 -13.62 5.03 6.69
C HIS A 118 -13.13 4.25 5.45
N PRO A 119 -13.28 2.90 5.42
CA PRO A 119 -14.32 2.25 4.59
C PRO A 119 -14.99 1.02 5.27
N PRO A 120 -16.24 0.58 4.97
CA PRO A 120 -17.14 0.91 3.84
C PRO A 120 -18.61 1.31 4.24
N LEU A 121 -19.41 1.98 3.40
CA LEU A 121 -20.22 1.32 2.37
C LEU A 121 -20.23 2.12 1.06
N HIS A 122 -20.28 1.35 -0.01
CA HIS A 122 -20.62 1.78 -1.36
C HIS A 122 -21.80 2.75 -1.35
N ASP A 123 -21.55 4.01 -1.66
CA ASP A 123 -22.48 4.82 -2.45
C ASP A 123 -21.64 5.64 -3.42
N VAL A 124 -21.27 4.96 -4.50
CA VAL A 124 -20.85 5.61 -5.74
C VAL A 124 -22.12 6.09 -6.42
N THR A 125 -22.72 7.17 -5.90
CA THR A 125 -23.70 7.95 -6.66
C THR A 125 -23.60 9.42 -6.28
N SER A 126 -23.00 10.20 -7.18
CA SER A 126 -23.42 11.55 -7.55
C SER A 126 -22.78 11.90 -8.89
#